data_AF-X0YUF8-F1
#
_entry.id   AF-X0YUF8-F1
#
_cell.length_a   1.000
_cell.length_b   1.000
_cell.length_c   1.000
_cell.angle_alpha   90.00
_cell.angle_beta   90.00
_cell.angle_gamma   90.00
#
_symmetry.space_group_name_H-M   'P 1'
#
loop_
_entity.id
_entity.type
_entity.pdbx_description
1 polymer ?
#
loop_
_entity_poly.entity_id
_entity_poly.type
_entity_poly.pdbx_seq_one_letter_code
_entity_poly.pdbx_strand_id
1 'polypeptide(L)'
;MADFMALTNILIRFYQKIHMFKIPKLKFKDLDNRYNIIYKVEFNVDENDVNKANFIIFLISFIFFLTSSIISTKFNLLLILSISFLLALIISYYFNQILKKEIIKKENQLNALLYIVKINFSLIQKSHGDNADHAINFIKLISESRLPISKEFRKLLNKILLGGNPETLLSKIVTPSLDFNLYIKRLLISDFKNNDVLNENSLEKKFRKYLREIESKLSILFFFGLFFPLGLSFLILFQRINYFILISVLPLFFLSLKTLNKKFLKNNFFLLGLINNYSKEEKAKFNEFISFLLNFTLNLQKNSSPEVAFVKAYTQNKLHYNELERPLKSHISQLLNFSCTFEEILKKLQIELKSVRYKIILDVIGKLVAQNAYLSHEKITQILNEISIHQKLENKLEIIVKGERFKVLLFLFLLPIIIGGIGGLFPL
;
A
#
# COMPACT_ATOMS: atom_id res chain seq x y z
N MET A 1 -0.50 -6.81 -14.07
CA MET A 1 -1.34 -7.30 -12.93
C MET A 1 -1.89 -8.70 -13.21
N ALA A 2 -2.11 -9.07 -14.48
CA ALA A 2 -2.53 -10.41 -14.90
C ALA A 2 -1.47 -11.52 -14.69
N ASP A 3 -0.19 -11.28 -15.02
CA ASP A 3 0.85 -12.32 -14.94
C ASP A 3 1.15 -12.81 -13.52
N PHE A 4 1.06 -11.91 -12.53
CA PHE A 4 1.25 -12.27 -11.13
C PHE A 4 0.09 -13.13 -10.60
N MET A 5 -1.14 -12.91 -11.09
CA MET A 5 -2.34 -13.69 -10.75
C MET A 5 -2.29 -15.10 -11.35
N ALA A 6 -1.77 -15.23 -12.57
CA ALA A 6 -1.56 -16.54 -13.20
C ALA A 6 -0.56 -17.39 -12.40
N LEU A 7 0.55 -16.77 -11.97
CA LEU A 7 1.58 -17.46 -11.17
C LEU A 7 1.03 -17.91 -9.81
N THR A 8 0.25 -17.07 -9.12
CA THR A 8 -0.36 -17.43 -7.82
C THR A 8 -1.37 -18.56 -7.96
N ASN A 9 -2.16 -18.61 -9.02
CA ASN A 9 -3.07 -19.73 -9.29
C ASN A 9 -2.33 -21.05 -9.54
N ILE A 10 -1.22 -21.02 -10.28
CA ILE A 10 -0.36 -22.20 -10.50
C ILE A 10 0.21 -22.68 -9.17
N LEU A 11 0.66 -21.75 -8.32
CA LEU A 11 1.18 -22.05 -6.99
C LEU A 11 0.13 -22.66 -6.07
N ILE A 12 -1.09 -22.12 -6.05
CA ILE A 12 -2.20 -22.67 -5.28
C ILE A 12 -2.49 -24.11 -5.70
N ARG A 13 -2.54 -24.39 -7.01
CA ARG A 13 -2.70 -25.75 -7.53
C ARG A 13 -1.54 -26.66 -7.11
N PHE A 14 -0.31 -26.15 -7.10
CA PHE A 14 0.86 -26.89 -6.65
C PHE A 14 0.73 -27.27 -5.16
N TYR A 15 0.36 -26.32 -4.28
CA TYR A 15 0.12 -26.60 -2.87
C TYR A 15 -0.98 -27.66 -2.67
N GLN A 16 -2.11 -27.53 -3.37
CA GLN A 16 -3.23 -28.47 -3.28
C GLN A 16 -2.85 -29.88 -3.72
N LYS A 17 -2.03 -30.03 -4.77
CA LYS A 17 -1.54 -31.35 -5.21
C LYS A 17 -0.63 -32.01 -4.18
N ILE A 18 0.17 -31.23 -3.46
CA ILE A 18 1.14 -31.74 -2.48
C ILE A 18 0.47 -32.19 -1.17
N HIS A 19 -0.77 -31.75 -0.93
CA HIS A 19 -1.51 -32.02 0.31
C HIS A 19 -1.50 -33.50 0.72
N MET A 20 -1.74 -34.40 -0.25
CA MET A 20 -1.83 -35.86 -0.04
C MET A 20 -0.49 -36.54 0.26
N PHE A 21 0.65 -35.93 -0.08
CA PHE A 21 1.95 -36.57 0.04
C PHE A 21 2.57 -36.36 1.43
N LYS A 22 3.16 -37.42 2.01
CA LYS A 22 3.94 -37.36 3.25
C LYS A 22 5.39 -36.95 2.95
N ILE A 23 5.60 -35.65 2.76
CA ILE A 23 6.90 -35.05 2.42
C ILE A 23 7.44 -34.30 3.67
N PRO A 24 8.77 -34.23 3.86
CA PRO A 24 9.38 -33.37 4.88
C PRO A 24 8.93 -31.91 4.74
N LYS A 25 8.96 -31.18 5.86
CA LYS A 25 8.48 -29.80 5.94
C LYS A 25 9.65 -28.87 6.22
N LEU A 26 9.77 -27.79 5.44
CA LEU A 26 10.71 -26.72 5.71
C LEU A 26 9.93 -25.49 6.21
N LYS A 27 10.02 -25.24 7.52
CA LYS A 27 9.30 -24.16 8.18
C LYS A 27 10.24 -23.00 8.47
N PHE A 28 9.90 -21.81 7.98
CA PHE A 28 10.68 -20.59 8.24
C PHE A 28 10.08 -19.71 9.34
N LYS A 29 8.75 -19.72 9.50
CA LYS A 29 8.05 -18.90 10.49
C LYS A 29 6.63 -19.42 10.72
N ASP A 30 6.15 -19.34 11.94
CA ASP A 30 4.76 -19.59 12.29
C ASP A 30 3.83 -18.55 11.65
N LEU A 31 2.77 -19.03 11.01
CA LEU A 31 1.69 -18.20 10.55
C LEU A 31 0.77 -17.84 11.73
N ASP A 32 0.42 -16.56 11.81
CA ASP A 32 -0.60 -16.10 12.75
C ASP A 32 -1.96 -16.73 12.38
N ASN A 33 -2.76 -17.10 13.39
CA ASN A 33 -3.97 -17.91 13.25
C ASN A 33 -4.94 -17.32 12.21
N ARG A 34 -5.02 -15.99 12.13
CA ARG A 34 -5.80 -15.28 11.11
C ARG A 34 -5.38 -15.65 9.68
N TYR A 35 -4.07 -15.71 9.40
CA TYR A 35 -3.58 -16.10 8.07
C TYR A 35 -3.86 -17.58 7.79
N ASN A 36 -3.81 -18.46 8.81
CA ASN A 36 -4.17 -19.87 8.65
C ASN A 36 -5.65 -20.03 8.26
N ILE A 37 -6.55 -19.28 8.90
CA ILE A 37 -7.97 -19.27 8.53
C ILE A 37 -8.15 -18.77 7.09
N ILE A 38 -7.47 -17.68 6.71
CA ILE A 38 -7.58 -17.12 5.35
C ILE A 38 -7.02 -18.08 4.31
N TYR A 39 -5.88 -18.73 4.56
CA TYR A 39 -5.31 -19.74 3.66
C TYR A 39 -6.30 -20.86 3.37
N LYS A 40 -6.96 -21.35 4.42
CA LYS A 40 -7.96 -22.41 4.30
C LYS A 40 -9.21 -21.95 3.56
N VAL A 41 -9.75 -20.77 3.89
CA VAL A 41 -11.01 -20.28 3.32
C VAL A 41 -10.86 -19.78 1.88
N GLU A 42 -9.80 -19.01 1.58
CA GLU A 42 -9.59 -18.43 0.25
C GLU A 42 -8.91 -19.39 -0.73
N PHE A 43 -7.94 -20.19 -0.27
CA PHE A 43 -7.08 -20.99 -1.16
C PHE A 43 -7.27 -22.51 -0.99
N ASN A 44 -7.98 -22.95 0.05
CA ASN A 44 -8.10 -24.36 0.42
C ASN A 44 -6.71 -25.02 0.59
N VAL A 45 -5.82 -24.31 1.29
CA VAL A 45 -4.43 -24.71 1.54
C VAL A 45 -4.15 -24.57 3.04
N ASP A 46 -3.47 -25.54 3.64
CA ASP A 46 -3.00 -25.45 5.03
C ASP A 46 -1.54 -24.97 5.09
N GLU A 47 -1.12 -24.42 6.24
CA GLU A 47 0.29 -24.05 6.50
C GLU A 47 1.25 -25.22 6.25
N ASN A 48 0.80 -26.45 6.54
CA ASN A 48 1.56 -27.66 6.28
C ASN A 48 1.90 -27.86 4.80
N ASP A 49 0.98 -27.52 3.90
CA ASP A 49 1.17 -27.71 2.45
C ASP A 49 2.18 -26.71 1.89
N VAL A 50 2.14 -25.48 2.40
CA VAL A 50 3.14 -24.45 2.08
C VAL A 50 4.53 -24.90 2.55
N ASN A 51 4.65 -25.44 3.76
CA ASN A 51 5.93 -25.93 4.29
C ASN A 51 6.47 -27.16 3.54
N LYS A 52 5.60 -28.06 3.05
CA LYS A 52 6.01 -29.17 2.16
C LYS A 52 6.52 -28.65 0.81
N ALA A 53 5.79 -27.72 0.20
CA ALA A 53 6.20 -27.10 -1.06
C ALA A 53 7.53 -26.33 -0.95
N ASN A 54 7.76 -25.63 0.17
CA ASN A 54 9.03 -24.96 0.46
C ASN A 54 10.21 -25.96 0.46
N PHE A 55 10.00 -27.15 1.04
CA PHE A 55 11.02 -28.19 1.08
C PHE A 55 11.37 -28.69 -0.33
N ILE A 56 10.35 -28.95 -1.17
CA ILE A 56 10.56 -29.37 -2.56
C ILE A 56 11.36 -28.33 -3.34
N ILE A 57 11.02 -27.05 -3.19
CA ILE A 57 11.71 -25.97 -3.90
C ILE A 57 13.13 -25.78 -3.39
N PHE A 58 13.34 -25.92 -2.09
CA PHE A 58 14.68 -25.94 -1.52
C PHE A 58 15.52 -27.05 -2.18
N LEU A 59 14.98 -28.27 -2.27
CA LEU A 59 15.69 -29.43 -2.82
C LEU A 59 16.02 -29.25 -4.31
N ILE A 60 15.04 -28.81 -5.12
CA ILE A 60 15.24 -28.52 -6.55
C ILE A 60 16.30 -27.41 -6.73
N SER A 61 16.19 -26.32 -5.97
CA SER A 61 17.12 -25.18 -6.06
C SER A 61 18.53 -25.59 -5.64
N PHE A 62 18.65 -26.40 -4.58
CA PHE A 62 19.93 -26.91 -4.09
C PHE A 62 20.63 -27.77 -5.14
N ILE A 63 19.93 -28.74 -5.73
CA ILE A 63 20.48 -29.59 -6.80
C ILE A 63 20.95 -28.72 -7.98
N PHE A 64 20.11 -27.80 -8.43
CA PHE A 64 20.44 -26.92 -9.54
C PHE A 64 21.72 -26.11 -9.28
N PHE A 65 21.79 -25.40 -8.14
CA PHE A 65 22.98 -24.61 -7.80
C PHE A 65 24.24 -25.48 -7.59
N LEU A 66 24.09 -26.66 -6.99
CA LEU A 66 25.20 -27.58 -6.79
C LEU A 66 25.76 -28.04 -8.14
N THR A 67 24.89 -28.50 -9.05
CA THR A 67 25.31 -28.96 -10.39
C THR A 67 25.98 -27.83 -11.19
N SER A 68 25.39 -26.63 -11.20
CA SER A 68 25.96 -25.48 -11.89
C SER A 68 27.33 -25.09 -11.31
N SER A 69 27.45 -25.06 -9.99
CA SER A 69 28.69 -24.63 -9.33
C SER A 69 29.83 -25.62 -9.50
N ILE A 70 29.54 -26.93 -9.48
CA ILE A 70 30.51 -28.00 -9.76
C ILE A 70 31.04 -27.89 -11.20
N ILE A 71 30.16 -27.60 -12.17
CA ILE A 71 30.56 -27.47 -13.58
C ILE A 71 31.37 -26.17 -13.82
N SER A 72 30.97 -25.07 -13.19
CA SER A 72 31.53 -23.74 -13.50
C SER A 72 32.80 -23.37 -12.72
N THR A 73 33.10 -24.01 -11.59
CA THR A 73 34.17 -23.55 -10.69
C THR A 73 35.06 -24.68 -10.17
N LYS A 74 36.37 -24.41 -10.08
CA LYS A 74 37.35 -25.30 -9.42
C LYS A 74 37.49 -25.00 -7.91
N PHE A 75 36.44 -24.46 -7.28
CA PHE A 75 36.48 -24.15 -5.85
C PHE A 75 36.46 -25.40 -4.99
N ASN A 76 36.87 -25.25 -3.72
CA ASN A 76 36.72 -26.30 -2.72
C ASN A 76 35.25 -26.73 -2.63
N LEU A 77 35.00 -28.05 -2.67
CA LEU A 77 33.66 -28.65 -2.61
C LEU A 77 32.87 -28.19 -1.38
N LEU A 78 33.55 -27.96 -0.25
CA LEU A 78 32.92 -27.47 0.98
C LEU A 78 32.37 -26.04 0.83
N LEU A 79 33.12 -25.17 0.12
CA LEU A 79 32.66 -23.82 -0.23
C LEU A 79 31.46 -23.88 -1.19
N ILE A 80 31.52 -24.74 -2.21
CA ILE A 80 30.43 -24.94 -3.17
C ILE A 80 29.15 -25.40 -2.49
N LEU A 81 29.24 -26.39 -1.59
CA LEU A 81 28.11 -26.87 -0.79
C LEU A 81 27.52 -25.73 0.06
N SER A 82 28.37 -24.96 0.74
CA SER A 82 27.92 -23.88 1.62
C SER A 82 27.17 -22.79 0.84
N ILE A 83 27.69 -22.36 -0.32
CA ILE A 83 27.08 -21.32 -1.16
C ILE A 83 25.78 -21.82 -1.76
N SER A 84 25.76 -23.05 -2.28
CA SER A 84 24.56 -23.65 -2.89
C SER A 84 23.44 -23.82 -1.87
N PHE A 85 23.78 -24.24 -0.64
CA PHE A 85 22.83 -24.36 0.46
C PHE A 85 22.23 -23.01 0.85
N LEU A 86 23.07 -21.98 0.98
CA LEU A 86 22.65 -20.62 1.35
C LEU A 86 21.73 -20.01 0.27
N LEU A 87 22.08 -20.17 -1.01
CA LEU A 87 21.26 -19.72 -2.13
C LEU A 87 19.91 -20.47 -2.20
N ALA A 88 19.90 -21.78 -2.00
CA ALA A 88 18.68 -22.58 -1.98
C ALA A 88 17.74 -22.18 -0.82
N LEU A 89 18.30 -21.90 0.36
CA LEU A 89 17.54 -21.36 1.49
C LEU A 89 16.94 -19.99 1.17
N ILE A 90 17.71 -19.10 0.53
CA ILE A 90 17.22 -17.78 0.12
C ILE A 90 16.03 -17.92 -0.84
N ILE A 91 16.12 -18.78 -1.86
CA ILE A 91 15.01 -19.00 -2.82
C ILE A 91 13.78 -19.57 -2.11
N SER A 92 13.95 -20.61 -1.30
CA SER A 92 12.85 -21.23 -0.58
C SER A 92 12.18 -20.26 0.40
N TYR A 93 12.96 -19.40 1.06
CA TYR A 93 12.43 -18.32 1.89
C TYR A 93 11.62 -17.30 1.07
N TYR A 94 12.12 -16.87 -0.09
CA TYR A 94 11.39 -15.95 -0.96
C TYR A 94 10.07 -16.55 -1.43
N PHE A 95 10.07 -17.83 -1.76
CA PHE A 95 8.90 -18.59 -2.18
C PHE A 95 7.85 -18.69 -1.07
N ASN A 96 8.25 -19.03 0.16
CA ASN A 96 7.35 -19.10 1.32
C ASN A 96 6.57 -17.78 1.57
N GLN A 97 7.17 -16.65 1.20
CA GLN A 97 6.57 -15.34 1.42
C GLN A 97 5.54 -14.93 0.34
N ILE A 98 5.34 -15.70 -0.73
CA ILE A 98 4.50 -15.28 -1.87
C ILE A 98 3.04 -15.11 -1.45
N LEU A 99 2.40 -16.15 -0.91
CA LEU A 99 1.00 -16.10 -0.46
C LEU A 99 0.80 -15.03 0.63
N LYS A 100 1.72 -14.97 1.58
CA LYS A 100 1.68 -13.98 2.65
C LYS A 100 1.73 -12.55 2.10
N LYS A 101 2.58 -12.27 1.12
CA LYS A 101 2.65 -10.96 0.46
C LYS A 101 1.35 -10.60 -0.23
N GLU A 102 0.65 -11.57 -0.82
CA GLU A 102 -0.66 -11.34 -1.44
C GLU A 102 -1.71 -10.93 -0.40
N ILE A 103 -1.79 -11.62 0.74
CA ILE A 103 -2.71 -11.26 1.82
C ILE A 103 -2.35 -9.90 2.41
N ILE A 104 -1.06 -9.62 2.66
CA ILE A 104 -0.61 -8.30 3.14
C ILE A 104 -1.02 -7.19 2.16
N LYS A 105 -0.99 -7.45 0.86
CA LYS A 105 -1.45 -6.49 -0.15
C LYS A 105 -2.96 -6.22 -0.01
N LYS A 106 -3.78 -7.26 0.14
CA LYS A 106 -5.22 -7.12 0.40
C LYS A 106 -5.49 -6.38 1.71
N GLU A 107 -4.78 -6.72 2.77
CA GLU A 107 -4.84 -6.07 4.10
C GLU A 107 -4.56 -4.57 4.00
N ASN A 108 -3.49 -4.18 3.30
CA ASN A 108 -3.17 -2.76 3.11
C ASN A 108 -4.26 -2.02 2.31
N GLN A 109 -4.85 -2.65 1.29
CA GLN A 109 -5.95 -2.07 0.53
C GLN A 109 -7.22 -1.89 1.37
N LEU A 110 -7.57 -2.89 2.18
CA LEU A 110 -8.71 -2.82 3.11
C LEU A 110 -8.51 -1.71 4.13
N ASN A 111 -7.33 -1.65 4.75
CA ASN A 111 -7.03 -0.63 5.75
C ASN A 111 -7.11 0.78 5.16
N ALA A 112 -6.57 0.98 3.96
CA ALA A 112 -6.64 2.28 3.29
C ALA A 112 -8.07 2.75 3.02
N LEU A 113 -8.99 1.82 2.77
CA LEU A 113 -10.39 2.11 2.41
C LEU A 113 -11.36 1.98 3.60
N LEU A 114 -10.90 1.52 4.77
CA LEU A 114 -11.74 1.33 5.95
C LEU A 114 -12.44 2.63 6.39
N TYR A 115 -11.76 3.76 6.33
CA TYR A 115 -12.37 5.05 6.68
C TYR A 115 -13.53 5.42 5.76
N ILE A 116 -13.36 5.19 4.45
CA ILE A 116 -14.43 5.40 3.47
C ILE A 116 -15.63 4.52 3.79
N VAL A 117 -15.40 3.25 4.13
CA VAL A 117 -16.47 2.33 4.52
C VAL A 117 -17.22 2.85 5.74
N LYS A 118 -16.49 3.27 6.79
CA LYS A 118 -17.09 3.83 8.01
C LYS A 118 -17.94 5.06 7.72
N ILE A 119 -17.41 5.98 6.91
CA ILE A 119 -18.10 7.22 6.55
C ILE A 119 -19.36 6.93 5.74
N ASN A 120 -19.28 6.09 4.70
CA ASN A 120 -20.43 5.69 3.90
C ASN A 120 -21.50 5.00 4.73
N PHE A 121 -21.10 4.06 5.58
CA PHE A 121 -22.05 3.34 6.43
C PHE A 121 -22.73 4.26 7.43
N SER A 122 -21.99 5.21 8.01
CA SER A 122 -22.57 6.22 8.91
C SER A 122 -23.57 7.16 8.23
N LEU A 123 -23.42 7.41 6.91
CA LEU A 123 -24.44 8.13 6.15
C LEU A 123 -25.69 7.29 5.97
N ILE A 124 -25.53 6.01 5.59
CA ILE A 124 -26.64 5.07 5.41
C ILE A 124 -27.47 4.93 6.68
N GLN A 125 -26.81 4.85 7.85
CA GLN A 125 -27.47 4.82 9.15
C GLN A 125 -28.30 6.11 9.38
N LYS A 126 -27.68 7.28 9.19
CA LYS A 126 -28.38 8.57 9.34
C LYS A 126 -29.55 8.73 8.36
N SER A 127 -29.44 8.22 7.13
CA SER A 127 -30.45 8.44 6.08
C SER A 127 -31.66 7.54 6.19
N HIS A 128 -31.50 6.29 6.64
CA HIS A 128 -32.61 5.33 6.72
C HIS A 128 -33.30 5.30 8.10
N GLY A 129 -32.71 5.96 9.11
CA GLY A 129 -33.24 5.98 10.48
C GLY A 129 -33.07 4.64 11.21
N ASP A 130 -33.47 4.60 12.48
CA ASP A 130 -33.20 3.49 13.41
C ASP A 130 -33.97 2.19 13.09
N ASN A 131 -34.99 2.26 12.23
CA ASN A 131 -35.87 1.13 11.90
C ASN A 131 -35.36 0.29 10.71
N ALA A 132 -34.26 0.70 10.07
CA ALA A 132 -33.73 0.00 8.90
C ALA A 132 -32.85 -1.19 9.31
N ASP A 133 -32.83 -2.23 8.48
CA ASP A 133 -31.91 -3.35 8.67
C ASP A 133 -30.48 -2.92 8.30
N HIS A 134 -29.79 -2.36 9.30
CA HIS A 134 -28.44 -1.85 9.15
C HIS A 134 -27.41 -2.96 8.88
N ALA A 135 -27.68 -4.20 9.31
CA ALA A 135 -26.81 -5.33 9.04
C ALA A 135 -26.83 -5.69 7.55
N ILE A 136 -28.02 -5.80 6.94
CA ILE A 136 -28.15 -6.04 5.49
C ILE A 136 -27.57 -4.88 4.70
N ASN A 137 -27.85 -3.64 5.10
CA ASN A 137 -27.33 -2.46 4.43
C ASN A 137 -25.79 -2.38 4.48
N PHE A 138 -25.18 -2.76 5.60
CA PHE A 138 -23.72 -2.89 5.71
C PHE A 138 -23.18 -3.93 4.74
N ILE A 139 -23.80 -5.11 4.69
CA ILE A 139 -23.35 -6.20 3.82
C ILE A 139 -23.48 -5.79 2.35
N LYS A 140 -24.59 -5.13 1.99
CA LYS A 140 -24.83 -4.59 0.65
C LYS A 140 -23.76 -3.58 0.25
N LEU A 141 -23.46 -2.61 1.12
CA LEU A 141 -22.40 -1.62 0.93
C LEU A 141 -21.05 -2.28 0.56
N ILE A 142 -20.64 -3.31 1.31
CA ILE A 142 -19.37 -3.99 1.05
C ILE A 142 -19.42 -4.83 -0.24
N SER A 143 -20.55 -5.47 -0.52
CA SER A 143 -20.72 -6.34 -1.70
C SER A 143 -20.64 -5.58 -3.03
N GLU A 144 -21.11 -4.33 -3.05
CA GLU A 144 -21.13 -3.42 -4.20
C GLU A 144 -19.84 -2.59 -4.31
N SER A 145 -19.03 -2.59 -3.25
CA SER A 145 -17.75 -1.88 -3.23
C SER A 145 -16.70 -2.57 -4.12
N ARG A 146 -15.65 -1.82 -4.48
CA ARG A 146 -14.46 -2.37 -5.17
C ARG A 146 -13.42 -2.94 -4.18
N LEU A 147 -13.83 -3.34 -2.98
CA LEU A 147 -12.95 -3.92 -1.97
C LEU A 147 -12.56 -5.36 -2.32
N PRO A 148 -11.37 -5.84 -1.90
CA PRO A 148 -10.92 -7.21 -2.16
C PRO A 148 -11.83 -8.28 -1.52
N ILE A 149 -12.64 -7.91 -0.52
CA ILE A 149 -13.60 -8.79 0.19
C ILE A 149 -15.01 -8.76 -0.41
N SER A 150 -15.27 -7.93 -1.42
CA SER A 150 -16.61 -7.76 -2.01
C SER A 150 -17.25 -9.08 -2.47
N LYS A 151 -16.46 -9.99 -3.05
CA LYS A 151 -16.93 -11.32 -3.47
C LYS A 151 -17.43 -12.18 -2.31
N GLU A 152 -16.77 -12.11 -1.17
CA GLU A 152 -17.20 -12.84 0.03
C GLU A 152 -18.53 -12.29 0.54
N PHE A 153 -18.68 -10.97 0.54
CA PHE A 153 -19.92 -10.31 0.94
C PHE A 153 -21.09 -10.58 -0.01
N ARG A 154 -20.85 -10.75 -1.32
CA ARG A 154 -21.89 -11.24 -2.24
C ARG A 154 -22.35 -12.66 -1.90
N LYS A 155 -21.44 -13.54 -1.49
CA LYS A 155 -21.81 -14.89 -1.03
C LYS A 155 -22.65 -14.83 0.25
N LEU A 156 -22.38 -13.88 1.14
CA LEU A 156 -23.20 -13.67 2.34
C LEU A 156 -24.61 -13.19 1.98
N LEU A 157 -24.73 -12.21 1.08
CA LEU A 157 -26.05 -11.77 0.59
C LEU A 157 -26.85 -12.95 0.04
N ASN A 158 -26.23 -13.81 -0.77
CA ASN A 158 -26.91 -15.00 -1.28
C ASN A 158 -27.37 -15.95 -0.15
N LYS A 159 -26.59 -16.10 0.92
CA LYS A 159 -27.00 -16.91 2.08
C LYS A 159 -28.13 -16.26 2.89
N ILE A 160 -28.14 -14.93 2.97
CA ILE A 160 -29.22 -14.16 3.62
C ILE A 160 -30.52 -14.31 2.84
N LEU A 161 -30.45 -14.24 1.51
CA LEU A 161 -31.60 -14.50 0.62
C LEU A 161 -32.17 -15.92 0.79
N LEU A 162 -31.34 -16.88 1.23
CA LEU A 162 -31.76 -18.25 1.56
C LEU A 162 -32.25 -18.41 3.01
N GLY A 163 -32.45 -17.32 3.76
CA GLY A 163 -32.95 -17.32 5.14
C GLY A 163 -31.87 -17.30 6.22
N GLY A 164 -30.60 -17.09 5.87
CA GLY A 164 -29.52 -16.95 6.85
C GLY A 164 -29.59 -15.62 7.60
N ASN A 165 -29.43 -15.66 8.93
CA ASN A 165 -29.38 -14.44 9.74
C ASN A 165 -28.10 -13.62 9.44
N PRO A 166 -28.20 -12.31 9.11
CA PRO A 166 -27.05 -11.45 8.75
C PRO A 166 -25.97 -11.33 9.83
N GLU A 167 -26.35 -11.13 11.09
CA GLU A 167 -25.44 -10.90 12.22
C GLU A 167 -24.60 -12.15 12.52
N THR A 168 -25.24 -13.32 12.53
CA THR A 168 -24.55 -14.61 12.73
C THR A 168 -23.58 -14.90 11.60
N LEU A 169 -23.93 -14.55 10.36
CA LEU A 169 -23.05 -14.70 9.20
C LEU A 169 -21.86 -13.74 9.28
N LEU A 170 -22.09 -12.47 9.66
CA LEU A 170 -21.04 -11.47 9.87
C LEU A 170 -20.05 -11.86 10.97
N SER A 171 -20.55 -12.43 12.08
CA SER A 171 -19.72 -12.83 13.22
C SER A 171 -18.68 -13.91 12.87
N LYS A 172 -18.93 -14.70 11.83
CA LYS A 172 -18.06 -15.80 11.37
C LYS A 172 -17.03 -15.37 10.34
N ILE A 173 -17.08 -14.13 9.84
CA ILE A 173 -16.16 -13.65 8.82
C ILE A 173 -14.81 -13.34 9.43
N VAL A 174 -13.76 -13.78 8.75
CA VAL A 174 -12.38 -13.39 9.05
C VAL A 174 -11.80 -12.75 7.81
N THR A 175 -11.60 -11.43 7.84
CA THR A 175 -10.97 -10.70 6.74
C THR A 175 -9.46 -10.57 6.94
N PRO A 176 -8.69 -10.26 5.87
CA PRO A 176 -7.27 -9.94 5.96
C PRO A 176 -6.92 -8.76 6.87
N SER A 177 -7.86 -7.87 7.19
CA SER A 177 -7.62 -6.68 8.01
C SER A 177 -8.10 -6.88 9.45
N LEU A 178 -7.18 -6.71 10.40
CA LEU A 178 -7.53 -6.76 11.83
C LEU A 178 -8.44 -5.60 12.20
N ASP A 179 -8.15 -4.40 11.71
CA ASP A 179 -8.95 -3.21 11.99
C ASP A 179 -10.37 -3.33 11.43
N PHE A 180 -10.52 -3.96 10.26
CA PHE A 180 -11.83 -4.25 9.67
C PHE A 180 -12.59 -5.32 10.48
N ASN A 181 -11.91 -6.38 10.93
CA ASN A 181 -12.54 -7.39 11.79
C ASN A 181 -12.98 -6.79 13.14
N LEU A 182 -12.15 -5.94 13.75
CA LEU A 182 -12.50 -5.22 14.97
C LEU A 182 -13.68 -4.26 14.74
N TYR A 183 -13.73 -3.62 13.58
CA TYR A 183 -14.85 -2.77 13.20
C TYR A 183 -16.17 -3.56 13.07
N ILE A 184 -16.17 -4.69 12.36
CA ILE A 184 -17.36 -5.58 12.30
C ILE A 184 -17.77 -6.01 13.70
N LYS A 185 -16.82 -6.45 14.54
CA LYS A 185 -17.12 -6.88 15.89
C LYS A 185 -17.76 -5.77 16.73
N ARG A 186 -17.29 -4.53 16.59
CA ARG A 186 -17.91 -3.37 17.26
C ARG A 186 -19.31 -3.09 16.76
N LEU A 187 -19.52 -3.12 15.45
CA LEU A 187 -20.85 -2.97 14.86
C LEU A 187 -21.83 -4.02 15.39
N LEU A 188 -21.39 -5.28 15.49
CA LEU A 188 -22.21 -6.37 16.03
C LEU A 188 -22.51 -6.18 17.52
N ILE A 189 -21.55 -5.70 18.31
CA ILE A 189 -21.75 -5.42 19.75
C ILE A 189 -22.67 -4.22 19.98
N SER A 190 -22.61 -3.22 19.10
CA SER A 190 -23.43 -2.01 19.22
C SER A 190 -24.81 -2.15 18.56
N ASP A 191 -25.20 -3.35 18.09
CA ASP A 191 -26.39 -3.57 17.28
C ASP A 191 -26.49 -2.57 16.11
N PHE A 192 -25.35 -2.31 15.47
CA PHE A 192 -25.18 -1.33 14.40
C PHE A 192 -25.64 0.09 14.80
N LYS A 193 -25.66 0.43 16.09
CA LYS A 193 -25.82 1.81 16.55
C LYS A 193 -24.51 2.57 16.43
N ASN A 194 -24.62 3.82 15.97
CA ASN A 194 -23.50 4.62 15.51
C ASN A 194 -22.80 5.36 16.66
N ASN A 195 -21.69 4.79 17.17
CA ASN A 195 -20.83 5.46 18.16
C ASN A 195 -19.32 5.40 17.83
N ASP A 196 -18.94 4.97 16.62
CA ASP A 196 -17.53 4.79 16.32
C ASP A 196 -16.88 6.12 15.91
N VAL A 197 -16.09 6.67 16.84
CA VAL A 197 -15.10 7.70 16.55
C VAL A 197 -14.11 7.16 15.49
N LEU A 198 -13.80 8.00 14.49
CA LEU A 198 -12.77 7.71 13.49
C LEU A 198 -11.39 7.65 14.18
N ASN A 199 -11.07 6.48 14.73
CA ASN A 199 -9.78 6.24 15.35
C ASN A 199 -8.71 5.89 14.31
N GLU A 200 -7.48 6.28 14.62
CA GLU A 200 -6.30 6.03 13.80
C GLU A 200 -6.13 4.53 13.46
N ASN A 201 -6.11 4.24 12.16
CA ASN A 201 -5.94 2.91 11.58
C ASN A 201 -4.49 2.42 11.73
N SER A 202 -4.30 1.10 11.81
CA SER A 202 -2.98 0.46 11.86
C SER A 202 -2.06 0.87 10.71
N LEU A 203 -2.58 1.23 9.53
CA LEU A 203 -1.77 1.66 8.38
C LEU A 203 -1.12 3.04 8.63
N GLU A 204 -1.85 3.98 9.23
CA GLU A 204 -1.29 5.27 9.66
C GLU A 204 -0.26 5.10 10.77
N LYS A 205 -0.54 4.25 11.77
CA LYS A 205 0.44 3.93 12.83
C LYS A 205 1.74 3.37 12.26
N LYS A 206 1.64 2.44 11.29
CA LYS A 206 2.79 1.91 10.56
C LYS A 206 3.52 3.00 9.77
N PHE A 207 2.80 3.93 9.16
CA PHE A 207 3.42 5.07 8.46
C PHE A 207 4.15 6.01 9.43
N ARG A 208 3.57 6.34 10.58
CA ARG A 208 4.26 7.14 11.62
C ARG A 208 5.48 6.44 12.18
N LYS A 209 5.43 5.12 12.38
CA LYS A 209 6.61 4.32 12.74
C LYS A 209 7.68 4.42 11.66
N TYR A 210 7.28 4.31 10.39
CA TYR A 210 8.18 4.51 9.26
C TYR A 210 8.80 5.91 9.25
N LEU A 211 8.04 6.98 9.53
CA LEU A 211 8.56 8.35 9.65
C LEU A 211 9.62 8.47 10.75
N ARG A 212 9.47 7.77 11.88
CA ARG A 212 10.49 7.77 12.95
C ARG A 212 11.75 6.98 12.56
N GLU A 213 11.58 5.93 11.77
CA GLU A 213 12.68 5.07 11.31
C GLU A 213 13.40 5.61 10.07
N ILE A 214 12.78 6.50 9.28
CA ILE A 214 13.33 6.90 7.98
C ILE A 214 14.60 7.73 8.13
N GLU A 215 14.69 8.56 9.17
CA GLU A 215 15.89 9.35 9.45
C GLU A 215 17.09 8.43 9.70
N SER A 216 16.97 7.50 10.65
CA SER A 216 18.07 6.55 10.94
C SER A 216 18.42 5.67 9.73
N LYS A 217 17.42 5.22 8.96
CA LYS A 217 17.66 4.46 7.72
C LYS A 217 18.39 5.27 6.64
N LEU A 218 18.04 6.55 6.49
CA LEU A 218 18.72 7.46 5.57
C LEU A 218 20.15 7.74 6.03
N SER A 219 20.36 7.96 7.33
CA SER A 219 21.69 8.16 7.90
C SER A 219 22.59 6.92 7.73
N ILE A 220 22.07 5.70 7.87
CA ILE A 220 22.83 4.46 7.58
C ILE A 220 23.22 4.40 6.10
N LEU A 221 22.28 4.71 5.20
CA LEU A 221 22.53 4.70 3.76
C LEU A 221 23.57 5.76 3.38
N PHE A 222 23.49 6.94 3.98
CA PHE A 222 24.48 8.00 3.87
C PHE A 222 25.85 7.55 4.37
N PHE A 223 25.93 7.01 5.59
CA PHE A 223 27.18 6.55 6.18
C PHE A 223 27.85 5.47 5.32
N PHE A 224 27.08 4.47 4.89
CA PHE A 224 27.60 3.43 4.01
C PHE A 224 28.02 4.00 2.65
N GLY A 225 27.23 4.90 2.07
CA GLY A 225 27.53 5.51 0.78
C GLY A 225 28.77 6.40 0.78
N LEU A 226 29.08 7.05 1.91
CA LEU A 226 30.21 7.97 2.04
C LEU A 226 31.47 7.28 2.56
N PHE A 227 31.37 6.51 3.65
CA PHE A 227 32.54 5.94 4.31
C PHE A 227 33.06 4.66 3.64
N PHE A 228 32.22 3.91 2.91
CA PHE A 228 32.70 2.72 2.22
C PHE A 228 33.71 3.07 1.11
N PRO A 229 33.43 4.02 0.19
CA PRO A 229 34.43 4.46 -0.79
C PRO A 229 35.69 5.03 -0.15
N LEU A 230 35.55 5.84 0.90
CA LEU A 230 36.69 6.43 1.63
C LEU A 230 37.58 5.37 2.27
N GLY A 231 36.98 4.40 2.97
CA GLY A 231 37.73 3.29 3.56
C GLY A 231 38.48 2.50 2.49
N LEU A 232 37.87 2.31 1.32
CA LEU A 232 38.51 1.72 0.15
C LEU A 232 39.70 2.55 -0.33
N SER A 233 39.55 3.88 -0.45
CA SER A 233 40.63 4.79 -0.82
C SER A 233 41.81 4.74 0.17
N PHE A 234 41.55 4.67 1.48
CA PHE A 234 42.61 4.49 2.48
C PHE A 234 43.34 3.15 2.33
N LEU A 235 42.60 2.07 2.09
CA LEU A 235 43.20 0.74 1.91
C LEU A 235 44.09 0.67 0.65
N ILE A 236 43.75 1.43 -0.39
CA ILE A 236 44.60 1.63 -1.57
C ILE A 236 45.87 2.41 -1.20
N LEU A 237 45.74 3.54 -0.49
CA LEU A 237 46.88 4.36 -0.08
C LEU A 237 47.91 3.57 0.74
N PHE A 238 47.44 2.69 1.63
CA PHE A 238 48.32 1.82 2.44
C PHE A 238 48.78 0.54 1.72
N GLN A 239 48.53 0.42 0.41
CA GLN A 239 48.87 -0.76 -0.42
C GLN A 239 48.38 -2.10 0.17
N ARG A 240 47.32 -2.08 0.99
CA ARG A 240 46.81 -3.29 1.68
C ARG A 240 45.97 -4.17 0.77
N ILE A 241 45.58 -3.69 -0.42
CA ILE A 241 44.64 -4.36 -1.32
C ILE A 241 45.17 -4.35 -2.76
N ASN A 242 45.08 -5.51 -3.43
CA ASN A 242 45.41 -5.68 -4.84
C ASN A 242 44.29 -5.10 -5.74
N TYR A 243 44.66 -4.53 -6.90
CA TYR A 243 43.74 -4.02 -7.93
C TYR A 243 42.63 -5.02 -8.32
N PHE A 244 42.91 -6.32 -8.31
CA PHE A 244 41.90 -7.34 -8.61
C PHE A 244 40.73 -7.37 -7.59
N ILE A 245 41.05 -7.16 -6.31
CA ILE A 245 40.05 -7.10 -5.23
C ILE A 245 39.22 -5.83 -5.38
N LEU A 246 39.83 -4.71 -5.78
CA LEU A 246 39.14 -3.44 -6.04
C LEU A 246 38.02 -3.62 -7.08
N ILE A 247 38.35 -4.20 -8.23
CA ILE A 247 37.42 -4.43 -9.34
C ILE A 247 36.28 -5.35 -8.91
N SER A 248 36.53 -6.32 -8.02
CA SER A 248 35.50 -7.21 -7.48
C SER A 248 34.57 -6.54 -6.46
N VAL A 249 35.10 -5.64 -5.62
CA VAL A 249 34.34 -4.98 -4.56
C VAL A 249 33.42 -3.87 -5.08
N LEU A 250 33.81 -3.20 -6.18
CA LEU A 250 33.07 -2.07 -6.73
C LEU A 250 31.63 -2.44 -7.20
N PRO A 251 31.41 -3.54 -7.95
CA PRO A 251 30.06 -4.03 -8.26
C PRO A 251 29.27 -4.44 -7.01
N LEU A 252 29.92 -5.07 -6.02
CA LEU A 252 29.28 -5.47 -4.76
C LEU A 252 28.80 -4.25 -3.97
N PHE A 253 29.59 -3.17 -3.95
CA PHE A 253 29.20 -1.91 -3.35
C PHE A 253 27.94 -1.34 -4.00
N PHE A 254 27.92 -1.18 -5.32
CA PHE A 254 26.73 -0.67 -6.01
C PHE A 254 25.51 -1.58 -5.82
N LEU A 255 25.70 -2.90 -5.83
CA LEU A 255 24.62 -3.86 -5.58
C LEU A 255 24.07 -3.75 -4.15
N SER A 256 24.96 -3.62 -3.15
CA SER A 256 24.59 -3.44 -1.75
C SER A 256 23.87 -2.12 -1.52
N LEU A 257 24.36 -1.01 -2.09
CA LEU A 257 23.75 0.31 -1.98
C LEU A 257 22.36 0.34 -2.64
N LYS A 258 22.22 -0.26 -3.83
CA LYS A 258 20.92 -0.44 -4.49
C LYS A 258 19.96 -1.28 -3.65
N THR A 259 20.46 -2.34 -3.00
CA THR A 259 19.66 -3.23 -2.15
C THR A 259 19.21 -2.53 -0.87
N LEU A 260 20.11 -1.81 -0.20
CA LEU A 260 19.81 -1.00 0.99
C LEU A 260 18.81 0.10 0.66
N ASN A 261 19.03 0.84 -0.43
CA ASN A 261 18.10 1.87 -0.89
C ASN A 261 16.70 1.31 -1.13
N LYS A 262 16.61 0.20 -1.88
CA LYS A 262 15.33 -0.48 -2.14
C LYS A 262 14.67 -1.02 -0.87
N LYS A 263 15.44 -1.46 0.13
CA LYS A 263 14.90 -1.99 1.39
C LYS A 263 14.45 -0.88 2.34
N PHE A 264 15.16 0.23 2.39
CA PHE A 264 14.96 1.30 3.36
C PHE A 264 14.00 2.40 2.88
N LEU A 265 14.08 2.80 1.61
CA LEU A 265 13.32 3.93 1.08
C LEU A 265 12.04 3.54 0.33
N LYS A 266 11.83 2.24 0.05
CA LYS A 266 10.65 1.80 -0.69
C LYS A 266 9.39 1.96 0.15
N ASN A 267 8.68 3.07 -0.08
CA ASN A 267 7.38 3.33 0.49
C ASN A 267 6.27 2.65 -0.35
N ASN A 268 5.69 1.58 0.19
CA ASN A 268 4.51 0.91 -0.39
C ASN A 268 3.21 1.26 0.37
N PHE A 269 3.23 2.27 1.24
CA PHE A 269 2.02 2.69 1.94
C PHE A 269 1.06 3.35 0.97
N PHE A 270 -0.19 2.90 0.98
CA PHE A 270 -1.26 3.51 0.22
C PHE A 270 -2.23 4.16 1.22
N LEU A 271 -2.01 5.44 1.50
CA LEU A 271 -3.00 6.30 2.16
C LEU A 271 -3.59 7.25 1.11
N LEU A 272 -4.85 7.64 1.29
CA LEU A 272 -5.59 8.42 0.29
C LEU A 272 -4.92 9.75 -0.05
N GLY A 273 -4.31 10.42 0.93
CA GLY A 273 -3.64 11.71 0.72
C GLY A 273 -2.12 11.66 0.51
N LEU A 274 -1.48 10.48 0.43
CA LEU A 274 -0.03 10.38 0.17
C LEU A 274 0.26 10.34 -1.33
N ILE A 275 0.94 11.33 -1.90
CA ILE A 275 1.20 11.50 -3.35
C ILE A 275 2.71 11.46 -3.67
N ASN A 276 3.52 10.98 -2.73
CA ASN A 276 4.98 11.09 -2.75
C ASN A 276 5.67 10.43 -3.95
N ASN A 277 5.04 9.42 -4.55
CA ASN A 277 5.57 8.68 -5.71
C ASN A 277 5.19 9.30 -7.07
N TYR A 278 4.51 10.45 -7.08
CA TYR A 278 4.00 11.09 -8.30
C TYR A 278 4.78 12.37 -8.66
N SER A 279 4.64 12.81 -9.91
CA SER A 279 5.26 14.04 -10.43
C SER A 279 4.74 15.29 -9.69
N LYS A 280 5.49 16.40 -9.78
CA LYS A 280 5.07 17.69 -9.24
C LYS A 280 3.72 18.15 -9.81
N GLU A 281 3.49 17.90 -11.10
CA GLU A 281 2.23 18.19 -11.80
C GLU A 281 1.05 17.44 -11.18
N GLU A 282 1.17 16.12 -10.95
CA GLU A 282 0.09 15.33 -10.34
C GLU A 282 -0.18 15.77 -8.89
N LYS A 283 0.85 16.21 -8.16
CA LYS A 283 0.66 16.81 -6.83
C LYS A 283 -0.12 18.13 -6.90
N ALA A 284 0.21 19.01 -7.84
CA ALA A 284 -0.52 20.25 -8.06
C ALA A 284 -1.98 19.98 -8.44
N LYS A 285 -2.20 19.08 -9.40
CA LYS A 285 -3.52 18.62 -9.83
C LYS A 285 -4.36 18.05 -8.69
N PHE A 286 -3.76 17.24 -7.81
CA PHE A 286 -4.49 16.69 -6.67
C PHE A 286 -4.84 17.78 -5.65
N ASN A 287 -3.97 18.76 -5.42
CA ASN A 287 -4.27 19.88 -4.53
C ASN A 287 -5.41 20.75 -5.09
N GLU A 288 -5.41 21.02 -6.40
CA GLU A 288 -6.54 21.65 -7.10
C GLU A 288 -7.82 20.84 -6.92
N PHE A 289 -7.74 19.50 -7.00
CA PHE A 289 -8.89 18.61 -6.85
C PHE A 289 -9.48 18.67 -5.45
N ILE A 290 -8.64 18.65 -4.42
CA ILE A 290 -9.10 18.79 -3.02
C ILE A 290 -9.73 20.17 -2.78
N SER A 291 -9.14 21.24 -3.33
CA SER A 291 -9.72 22.59 -3.27
C SER A 291 -11.09 22.65 -3.94
N PHE A 292 -11.22 22.05 -5.13
CA PHE A 292 -12.50 21.92 -5.83
C PHE A 292 -13.54 21.18 -4.98
N LEU A 293 -13.18 20.05 -4.37
CA LEU A 293 -14.08 19.29 -3.51
C LEU A 293 -14.49 20.04 -2.23
N LEU A 294 -13.59 20.83 -1.65
CA LEU A 294 -13.92 21.70 -0.51
C LEU A 294 -15.03 22.69 -0.91
N ASN A 295 -14.87 23.38 -2.04
CA ASN A 295 -15.90 24.32 -2.52
C ASN A 295 -17.21 23.62 -2.89
N PHE A 296 -17.13 22.44 -3.51
CA PHE A 296 -18.31 21.62 -3.79
C PHE A 296 -19.08 21.33 -2.51
N THR A 297 -18.36 20.93 -1.47
CA THR A 297 -18.91 20.62 -0.14
C THR A 297 -19.56 21.85 0.51
N LEU A 298 -18.90 23.02 0.43
CA LEU A 298 -19.45 24.28 0.94
C LEU A 298 -20.73 24.69 0.20
N ASN A 299 -20.83 24.42 -1.10
CA ASN A 299 -22.04 24.72 -1.87
C ASN A 299 -23.17 23.71 -1.59
N LEU A 300 -22.86 22.43 -1.36
CA LEU A 300 -23.83 21.44 -0.89
C LEU A 300 -24.39 21.81 0.49
N GLN A 301 -23.55 22.30 1.40
CA GLN A 301 -23.97 22.77 2.72
C GLN A 301 -25.01 23.90 2.64
N LYS A 302 -24.94 24.73 1.59
CA LYS A 302 -25.94 25.78 1.29
C LYS A 302 -27.23 25.23 0.67
N ASN A 303 -27.48 23.92 0.79
CA ASN A 303 -28.64 23.23 0.23
C ASN A 303 -28.79 23.40 -1.29
N SER A 304 -27.68 23.62 -2.01
CA SER A 304 -27.70 23.61 -3.48
C SER A 304 -27.76 22.17 -3.99
N SER A 305 -28.45 21.95 -5.12
CA SER A 305 -28.40 20.64 -5.78
C SER A 305 -26.95 20.26 -6.15
N PRO A 306 -26.62 18.97 -6.27
CA PRO A 306 -25.28 18.53 -6.64
C PRO A 306 -24.74 19.16 -7.92
N GLU A 307 -25.57 19.29 -8.94
CA GLU A 307 -25.23 19.91 -10.22
C GLU A 307 -24.86 21.38 -10.03
N VAL A 308 -25.70 22.12 -9.30
CA VAL A 308 -25.49 23.55 -9.02
C VAL A 308 -24.26 23.75 -8.14
N ALA A 309 -24.08 22.90 -7.12
CA ALA A 309 -22.92 22.93 -6.24
C ALA A 309 -21.62 22.66 -7.01
N PHE A 310 -21.65 21.72 -7.96
CA PHE A 310 -20.53 21.36 -8.82
C PHE A 310 -20.15 22.51 -9.76
N VAL A 311 -21.14 23.15 -10.39
CA VAL A 311 -20.93 24.33 -11.24
C VAL A 311 -20.37 25.49 -10.44
N LYS A 312 -20.96 25.82 -9.29
CA LYS A 312 -20.48 26.90 -8.42
C LYS A 312 -19.05 26.66 -7.92
N ALA A 313 -18.70 25.42 -7.57
CA ALA A 313 -17.36 25.07 -7.12
C ALA A 313 -16.29 25.28 -8.20
N TYR A 314 -16.66 25.05 -9.46
CA TYR A 314 -15.79 25.35 -10.60
C TYR A 314 -15.67 26.86 -10.85
N THR A 315 -16.80 27.58 -10.91
CA THR A 315 -16.80 29.01 -11.26
C THR A 315 -16.11 29.88 -10.23
N GLN A 316 -16.24 29.57 -8.93
CA GLN A 316 -15.63 30.34 -7.83
C GLN A 316 -14.10 30.36 -7.90
N ASN A 317 -13.47 29.28 -8.38
CA ASN A 317 -12.01 29.11 -8.36
C ASN A 317 -11.41 28.90 -9.75
N LYS A 318 -12.13 29.28 -10.82
CA LYS A 318 -11.72 29.02 -12.20
C LYS A 318 -10.30 29.49 -12.51
N LEU A 319 -9.89 30.65 -11.99
CA LEU A 319 -8.56 31.24 -12.20
C LEU A 319 -7.44 30.50 -11.45
N HIS A 320 -7.77 29.63 -10.51
CA HIS A 320 -6.81 28.87 -9.71
C HIS A 320 -6.63 27.42 -10.19
N TYR A 321 -7.42 26.98 -11.18
CA TYR A 321 -7.27 25.66 -11.77
C TYR A 321 -6.38 25.74 -13.01
N ASN A 322 -5.18 25.21 -12.93
CA ASN A 322 -4.29 25.08 -14.08
C ASN A 322 -4.42 23.68 -14.69
N GLU A 323 -4.31 22.64 -13.85
CA GLU A 323 -4.33 21.25 -14.27
C GLU A 323 -5.76 20.68 -14.40
N LEU A 324 -6.71 21.24 -13.65
CA LEU A 324 -8.11 20.82 -13.66
C LEU A 324 -9.03 21.64 -14.57
N GLU A 325 -8.58 22.76 -15.14
CA GLU A 325 -9.45 23.59 -15.99
C GLU A 325 -10.00 22.76 -17.16
N ARG A 326 -9.10 22.14 -17.94
CA ARG A 326 -9.48 21.37 -19.13
C ARG A 326 -10.47 20.24 -18.84
N PRO A 327 -10.21 19.32 -17.88
CA PRO A 327 -11.16 18.24 -17.60
C PRO A 327 -12.46 18.77 -17.00
N LEU A 328 -12.47 19.82 -16.18
CA LEU A 328 -13.72 20.32 -15.58
C LEU A 328 -14.57 21.12 -16.58
N LYS A 329 -13.96 22.00 -17.39
CA LYS A 329 -14.66 22.93 -18.28
C LYS A 329 -15.60 22.24 -19.27
N SER A 330 -15.16 21.12 -19.86
CA SER A 330 -15.96 20.33 -20.79
C SER A 330 -17.19 19.70 -20.14
N HIS A 331 -17.09 19.25 -18.89
CA HIS A 331 -18.22 18.66 -18.17
C HIS A 331 -19.16 19.73 -17.61
N ILE A 332 -18.63 20.89 -17.23
CA ILE A 332 -19.44 22.05 -16.81
C ILE A 332 -20.34 22.54 -17.94
N SER A 333 -19.81 22.65 -19.16
CA SER A 333 -20.64 23.04 -20.31
C SER A 333 -21.71 21.99 -20.62
N GLN A 334 -21.42 20.70 -20.42
CA GLN A 334 -22.41 19.64 -20.58
C GLN A 334 -23.53 19.71 -19.51
N LEU A 335 -23.22 20.04 -18.25
CA LEU A 335 -24.25 20.28 -17.22
C LEU A 335 -25.13 21.47 -17.55
N LEU A 336 -24.52 22.59 -17.94
CA LEU A 336 -25.27 23.81 -18.26
C LEU A 336 -26.21 23.62 -19.45
N ASN A 337 -25.83 22.73 -20.38
CA ASN A 337 -26.65 22.36 -21.53
C ASN A 337 -27.57 21.16 -21.27
N PHE A 338 -27.67 20.69 -20.02
CA PHE A 338 -28.49 19.53 -19.60
C PHE A 338 -28.22 18.24 -20.40
N SER A 339 -27.01 18.09 -20.96
CA SER A 339 -26.68 16.97 -21.85
C SER A 339 -26.13 15.74 -21.13
N CYS A 340 -25.99 15.80 -19.80
CA CYS A 340 -25.59 14.67 -18.97
C CYS A 340 -26.01 14.86 -17.51
N THR A 341 -26.08 13.74 -16.78
CA THR A 341 -26.37 13.73 -15.35
C THR A 341 -25.12 13.93 -14.50
N PHE A 342 -25.28 14.32 -13.24
CA PHE A 342 -24.17 14.43 -12.29
C PHE A 342 -23.38 13.10 -12.16
N GLU A 343 -24.08 11.97 -12.13
CA GLU A 343 -23.44 10.65 -12.04
C GLU A 343 -22.58 10.34 -13.28
N GLU A 344 -23.07 10.67 -14.47
CA GLU A 344 -22.32 10.51 -15.72
C GLU A 344 -21.05 11.35 -15.74
N ILE A 345 -21.10 12.58 -15.20
CA ILE A 345 -19.91 13.44 -15.09
C ILE A 345 -18.88 12.85 -14.16
N LEU A 346 -19.29 12.36 -12.99
CA LEU A 346 -18.37 11.70 -12.09
C LEU A 346 -17.71 10.51 -12.80
N LYS A 347 -18.47 9.69 -13.53
CA LYS A 347 -17.92 8.57 -14.32
C LYS A 347 -16.94 9.04 -15.40
N LYS A 348 -17.24 10.10 -16.15
CA LYS A 348 -16.34 10.68 -17.16
C LYS A 348 -15.05 11.23 -16.53
N LEU A 349 -15.15 11.96 -15.42
CA LEU A 349 -13.99 12.48 -14.68
C LEU A 349 -13.11 11.35 -14.12
N GLN A 350 -13.71 10.26 -13.64
CA GLN A 350 -12.97 9.08 -13.22
C GLN A 350 -12.10 8.50 -14.34
N ILE A 351 -12.56 8.56 -15.59
CA ILE A 351 -11.82 8.09 -16.77
C ILE A 351 -10.69 9.08 -17.12
N GLU A 352 -11.01 10.38 -17.19
CA GLU A 352 -10.06 11.42 -17.60
C GLU A 352 -8.92 11.65 -16.61
N LEU A 353 -9.20 11.60 -15.30
CA LEU A 353 -8.19 11.85 -14.27
C LEU A 353 -7.21 10.68 -14.09
N LYS A 354 -7.50 9.50 -14.68
CA LYS A 354 -6.69 8.25 -14.79
C LYS A 354 -6.20 7.62 -13.47
N SER A 355 -5.93 8.38 -12.42
CA SER A 355 -5.39 7.90 -11.14
C SER A 355 -6.46 7.20 -10.28
N VAL A 356 -6.04 6.13 -9.61
CA VAL A 356 -6.89 5.29 -8.75
C VAL A 356 -7.50 6.10 -7.60
N ARG A 357 -6.80 7.13 -7.10
CA ARG A 357 -7.29 7.95 -5.98
C ARG A 357 -8.50 8.78 -6.36
N TYR A 358 -8.46 9.49 -7.48
CA TYR A 358 -9.62 10.24 -7.97
C TYR A 358 -10.79 9.30 -8.21
N LYS A 359 -10.53 8.11 -8.77
CA LYS A 359 -11.56 7.09 -8.96
C LYS A 359 -12.24 6.70 -7.65
N ILE A 360 -11.46 6.44 -6.60
CA ILE A 360 -12.00 6.10 -5.28
C ILE A 360 -12.80 7.27 -4.71
N ILE A 361 -12.22 8.48 -4.69
CA ILE A 361 -12.85 9.66 -4.07
C ILE A 361 -14.15 10.02 -4.80
N LEU A 362 -14.15 10.09 -6.13
CA LEU A 362 -15.32 10.41 -6.92
C LEU A 362 -16.41 9.33 -6.84
N ASP A 363 -16.05 8.04 -6.80
CA ASP A 363 -17.02 6.94 -6.60
C ASP A 363 -17.72 7.07 -5.24
N VAL A 364 -16.97 7.42 -4.21
CA VAL A 364 -17.50 7.62 -2.85
C VAL A 364 -18.40 8.84 -2.80
N ILE A 365 -17.96 9.97 -3.35
CA ILE A 365 -18.77 11.21 -3.37
C ILE A 365 -20.06 10.98 -4.14
N GLY A 366 -20.01 10.33 -5.31
CA GLY A 366 -21.20 10.00 -6.08
C GLY A 366 -22.19 9.16 -5.28
N LYS A 367 -21.72 8.14 -4.55
CA LYS A 367 -22.56 7.31 -3.68
C LYS A 367 -23.14 8.07 -2.50
N LEU A 368 -22.35 8.91 -1.83
CA LEU A 368 -22.83 9.74 -0.73
C LEU A 368 -23.96 10.66 -1.21
N VAL A 369 -23.71 11.38 -2.30
CA VAL A 369 -24.66 12.34 -2.87
C VAL A 369 -25.95 11.66 -3.34
N ALA A 370 -25.84 10.51 -4.01
CA ALA A 370 -26.99 9.71 -4.42
C ALA A 370 -27.80 9.19 -3.22
N GLN A 371 -27.14 8.87 -2.11
CA GLN A 371 -27.80 8.40 -0.89
C GLN A 371 -28.56 9.54 -0.19
N ASN A 372 -27.90 10.68 0.04
CA ASN A 372 -28.51 11.88 0.60
C ASN A 372 -27.62 13.11 0.33
N ALA A 373 -27.96 13.92 -0.66
CA ALA A 373 -27.18 15.10 -1.05
C ALA A 373 -27.04 16.13 0.08
N TYR A 374 -28.08 16.33 0.89
CA TYR A 374 -28.10 17.29 1.98
C TYR A 374 -27.11 16.90 3.10
N LEU A 375 -27.14 15.65 3.55
CA LEU A 375 -26.25 15.15 4.61
C LEU A 375 -24.83 14.80 4.12
N SER A 376 -24.64 14.73 2.81
CA SER A 376 -23.35 14.38 2.21
C SER A 376 -22.24 15.37 2.53
N HIS A 377 -22.57 16.66 2.72
CA HIS A 377 -21.53 17.66 2.94
C HIS A 377 -20.67 17.35 4.18
N GLU A 378 -21.29 17.00 5.32
CA GLU A 378 -20.55 16.61 6.54
C GLU A 378 -19.60 15.44 6.28
N LYS A 379 -20.06 14.45 5.52
CA LYS A 379 -19.32 13.21 5.23
C LYS A 379 -18.19 13.44 4.25
N ILE A 380 -18.40 14.27 3.25
CA ILE A 380 -17.34 14.68 2.32
C ILE A 380 -16.29 15.50 3.08
N THR A 381 -16.68 16.41 3.98
CA THR A 381 -15.73 17.14 4.85
C THR A 381 -14.90 16.18 5.70
N GLN A 382 -15.50 15.13 6.27
CA GLN A 382 -14.76 14.11 7.03
C GLN A 382 -13.71 13.42 6.14
N ILE A 383 -14.04 13.04 4.90
CA ILE A 383 -13.08 12.46 3.95
C ILE A 383 -11.93 13.44 3.66
N LEU A 384 -12.24 14.71 3.43
CA LEU A 384 -11.25 15.74 3.13
C LEU A 384 -10.32 16.01 4.33
N ASN A 385 -10.85 15.95 5.56
CA ASN A 385 -10.04 16.05 6.78
C ASN A 385 -9.05 14.88 6.92
N GLU A 386 -9.49 13.65 6.65
CA GLU A 386 -8.60 12.47 6.63
C GLU A 386 -7.52 12.60 5.55
N ILE A 387 -7.87 13.09 4.36
CA ILE A 387 -6.90 13.37 3.29
C ILE A 387 -5.88 14.42 3.75
N SER A 388 -6.32 15.48 4.43
CA SER A 388 -5.43 16.51 4.98
C SER A 388 -4.46 15.95 6.02
N ILE A 389 -4.93 15.07 6.92
CA ILE A 389 -4.06 14.38 7.89
C ILE A 389 -2.96 13.59 7.16
N HIS A 390 -3.33 12.84 6.11
CA HIS A 390 -2.37 12.09 5.29
C HIS A 390 -1.36 13.01 4.58
N GLN A 391 -1.81 14.16 4.03
CA GLN A 391 -0.92 15.15 3.39
C GLN A 391 0.06 15.76 4.41
N LYS A 392 -0.38 16.02 5.65
CA LYS A 392 0.52 16.47 6.73
C LYS A 392 1.60 15.43 7.05
N LEU A 393 1.26 14.15 7.02
CA LEU A 393 2.22 13.06 7.19
C LEU A 393 3.21 12.99 6.01
N GLU A 394 2.76 13.23 4.77
CA GLU A 394 3.64 13.34 3.61
C GLU A 394 4.62 14.50 3.74
N ASN A 395 4.13 15.69 4.08
CA ASN A 395 4.97 16.88 4.23
C ASN A 395 6.07 16.65 5.27
N LYS A 396 5.77 15.94 6.37
CA LYS A 396 6.80 15.52 7.34
C LYS A 396 7.86 14.62 6.72
N LEU A 397 7.47 13.64 5.90
CA LEU A 397 8.42 12.79 5.17
C LEU A 397 9.31 13.63 4.24
N GLU A 398 8.73 14.56 3.48
CA GLU A 398 9.48 15.42 2.57
C GLU A 398 10.50 16.30 3.29
N ILE A 399 10.12 16.86 4.45
CA ILE A 399 11.02 17.66 5.29
C ILE A 399 12.19 16.82 5.76
N ILE A 400 11.95 15.60 6.29
CA ILE A 400 13.01 14.71 6.74
C ILE A 400 13.96 14.36 5.59
N VAL A 401 13.42 13.99 4.43
CA VAL A 401 14.23 13.64 3.24
C VAL A 401 15.05 14.84 2.74
N LYS A 402 14.47 16.04 2.72
CA LYS A 402 15.20 17.28 2.35
C LYS A 402 16.30 17.59 3.37
N GLY A 403 16.02 17.43 4.66
CA GLY A 403 17.00 17.60 5.73
C GLY A 403 18.19 16.66 5.58
N GLU A 404 17.95 15.37 5.34
CA GLU A 404 19.02 14.39 5.11
C GLU A 404 19.82 14.71 3.84
N ARG A 405 19.17 15.11 2.74
CA ARG A 405 19.86 15.55 1.51
C ARG A 405 20.78 16.74 1.78
N PHE A 406 20.33 17.70 2.58
CA PHE A 406 21.14 18.84 2.99
C PHE A 406 22.35 18.40 3.82
N LYS A 407 22.18 17.48 4.79
CA LYS A 407 23.31 16.90 5.54
C LYS A 407 24.32 16.24 4.60
N VAL A 408 23.86 15.45 3.62
CA VAL A 408 24.75 14.80 2.62
C VAL A 408 25.57 15.83 1.86
N LEU A 409 24.93 16.89 1.35
CA LEU A 409 25.62 17.96 0.64
C LEU A 409 26.68 18.61 1.54
N LEU A 410 26.32 18.94 2.77
CA LEU A 410 27.23 19.55 3.74
C LEU A 410 28.47 18.67 4.01
N PHE A 411 28.27 17.37 4.24
CA PHE A 411 29.39 16.44 4.42
C PHE A 411 30.24 16.27 3.16
N LEU A 412 29.62 16.26 1.98
CA LEU A 412 30.36 16.17 0.72
C LEU A 412 31.29 17.38 0.49
N PHE A 413 30.93 18.55 1.04
CA PHE A 413 31.80 19.73 1.04
C PHE A 413 32.84 19.73 2.17
N LEU A 414 32.45 19.40 3.41
CA LEU A 414 33.37 19.45 4.56
C LEU A 414 34.45 18.38 4.53
N LEU A 415 34.10 17.18 4.06
CA LEU A 415 34.94 16.01 4.24
C LEU A 415 36.22 16.02 3.38
N PRO A 416 36.20 16.51 2.12
CA PRO A 416 37.42 16.82 1.38
C PRO A 416 38.32 17.85 2.07
N ILE A 417 37.75 18.88 2.71
CA ILE A 417 38.52 19.89 3.45
C ILE A 417 39.22 19.26 4.65
N ILE A 418 38.51 18.44 5.41
CA ILE A 418 39.06 17.72 6.57
C ILE A 418 40.16 16.74 6.14
N ILE A 419 39.91 15.94 5.10
CA ILE A 419 40.90 14.98 4.58
C ILE A 419 42.11 15.71 3.99
N GLY A 420 41.91 16.81 3.24
CA GLY A 420 43.00 17.64 2.73
C GLY A 420 43.84 18.27 3.84
N GLY A 421 43.19 18.74 4.91
CA GLY A 421 43.87 19.24 6.10
C GLY A 421 44.69 18.18 6.81
N ILE A 422 44.13 16.99 7.04
CA ILE A 422 44.87 15.86 7.65
C ILE A 422 46.00 15.38 6.73
N GLY A 423 45.74 15.25 5.43
CA GLY A 423 46.74 14.85 4.43
C GLY A 423 47.89 15.85 4.32
N GLY A 424 47.64 17.15 4.51
CA GLY A 424 48.69 18.17 4.58
C GLY A 424 49.51 18.14 5.87
N LEU A 425 49.00 17.53 6.95
CA LEU A 425 49.71 17.37 8.22
C LEU A 425 50.58 16.11 8.28
N PHE A 426 50.34 15.14 7.42
CA PHE A 426 51.20 13.96 7.25
C PHE A 426 52.12 14.17 6.04
N PRO A 427 53.40 14.52 6.23
CA PRO A 427 54.35 14.53 5.12
C PRO A 427 54.49 13.09 4.59
N LEU A 428 54.35 12.94 3.27
CA LEU A 428 54.63 11.69 2.55
C LEU A 428 56.10 11.30 2.66
#